data_AF-A0A0G1CGZ4-F1
#
_entry.id   AF-A0A0G1CGZ4-F1
#
_cell.length_a   1.000
_cell.length_b   1.000
_cell.length_c   1.000
_cell.angle_alpha   90.00
_cell.angle_beta   90.00
_cell.angle_gamma   90.00
#
_symmetry.space_group_name_H-M   'P 1'
#
loop_
_entity.id
_entity.type
_entity.pdbx_description
1 polymer ?
#
loop_
_entity_poly.entity_id
_entity_poly.type
_entity_poly.pdbx_seq_one_letter_code
_entity_poly.pdbx_strand_id
1 'polypeptide(L)' 'MSIKNFLIKKAAERQLKNMPKDQQAMIMKLLDNNPDLFIKMSKEMEHKIKKEGKDQMLAMMEVSKKYQKELQEALK' A
#
# COMPACT_ATOMS: atom_id res chain seq x y z
N MET A 1 -7.33 -17.52 6.07
CA MET A 1 -6.19 -16.67 5.66
C MET A 1 -4.98 -17.56 5.42
N SER A 2 -4.47 -17.64 4.20
CA SER A 2 -3.25 -18.40 3.89
C SER A 2 -2.00 -17.73 4.48
N ILE A 3 -0.93 -18.50 4.72
CA ILE A 3 0.39 -18.03 5.21
C ILE A 3 0.90 -16.82 4.39
N LYS A 4 0.59 -16.79 3.09
CA LYS A 4 0.92 -15.69 2.19
C LYS A 4 0.32 -14.35 2.64
N ASN A 5 -0.94 -14.34 3.07
CA ASN A 5 -1.61 -13.13 3.57
C ASN A 5 -0.98 -12.67 4.89
N PHE A 6 -0.54 -13.60 5.73
CA PHE A 6 0.14 -13.28 6.99
C PHE A 6 1.50 -12.61 6.76
N LEU A 7 2.32 -13.13 5.82
CA LEU A 7 3.60 -12.52 5.46
C LEU A 7 3.43 -11.12 4.85
N ILE A 8 2.43 -10.97 3.97
CA ILE A 8 2.10 -9.67 3.36
C ILE A 8 1.66 -8.67 4.43
N LYS A 9 0.80 -9.08 5.36
CA LYS A 9 0.34 -8.24 6.47
C LYS A 9 1.50 -7.80 7.38
N LYS A 10 2.41 -8.72 7.71
CA LYS A 10 3.58 -8.41 8.56
C LYS A 10 4.58 -7.48 7.86
N ALA A 11 4.75 -7.62 6.54
CA ALA A 11 5.57 -6.71 5.74
C ALA A 11 4.93 -5.32 5.66
N ALA A 12 3.61 -5.27 5.45
CA ALA A 12 2.84 -4.03 5.50
C ALA A 12 3.00 -3.35 6.86
N GLU A 13 2.75 -4.03 7.98
CA GLU A 13 2.93 -3.49 9.34
C GLU A 13 4.32 -2.89 9.58
N ARG A 14 5.37 -3.51 9.03
CA ARG A 14 6.74 -2.99 9.16
C ARG A 14 6.98 -1.72 8.34
N GLN A 15 6.41 -1.61 7.13
CA GLN A 15 6.46 -0.38 6.33
C GLN A 15 5.52 0.71 6.86
N LEU A 16 4.42 0.28 7.48
CA LEU A 16 3.39 1.10 8.10
C LEU A 16 3.80 1.65 9.47
N LYS A 17 4.85 1.13 10.11
CA LYS A 17 5.31 1.58 11.45
C LYS A 17 5.57 3.08 11.54
N ASN A 18 6.03 3.69 10.44
CA ASN A 18 6.29 5.14 10.36
C ASN A 18 5.11 5.92 9.77
N MET A 19 4.00 5.23 9.50
CA MET A 19 2.83 5.76 8.82
C MET A 19 1.71 6.05 9.85
N PRO A 20 0.97 7.17 9.73
CA PRO A 20 -0.17 7.50 10.59
C PRO A 20 -1.21 6.38 10.65
N LYS A 21 -1.86 6.20 11.82
CA LYS A 21 -2.85 5.13 12.06
C LYS A 21 -3.98 5.09 11.01
N ASP A 22 -4.41 6.25 10.53
CA ASP A 22 -5.47 6.35 9.52
C ASP A 22 -5.05 5.73 8.18
N GLN A 23 -3.77 5.92 7.80
CA GLN A 23 -3.22 5.31 6.58
C GLN A 23 -3.03 3.80 6.75
N GLN A 24 -2.66 3.34 7.96
CA GLN A 24 -2.61 1.90 8.25
C GLN A 24 -3.98 1.24 8.09
N ALA A 25 -5.04 1.86 8.61
CA ALA A 25 -6.41 1.37 8.48
C ALA A 25 -6.86 1.33 7.01
N MET A 26 -6.52 2.35 6.22
CA MET A 26 -6.81 2.38 4.78
C MET A 26 -6.12 1.24 4.03
N ILE A 27 -4.84 0.96 4.35
CA ILE A 27 -4.11 -0.16 3.73
C ILE A 27 -4.70 -1.52 4.13
N MET A 28 -5.09 -1.69 5.40
CA MET A 28 -5.75 -2.93 5.83
C MET A 28 -7.09 -3.14 5.11
N LYS A 29 -7.91 -2.09 5.00
CA LYS A 29 -9.17 -2.15 4.25
C LYS A 29 -8.95 -2.44 2.77
N LEU A 30 -7.89 -1.90 2.17
CA LEU A 30 -7.51 -2.20 0.80
C LEU A 30 -7.07 -3.66 0.64
N LEU A 31 -6.30 -4.19 1.58
CA LEU A 31 -5.88 -5.59 1.56
C LEU A 31 -7.09 -6.54 1.64
N ASP A 32 -8.10 -6.18 2.43
CA ASP A 32 -9.33 -6.96 2.57
C ASP A 32 -10.22 -6.89 1.33
N ASN A 33 -10.38 -5.70 0.73
CA ASN A 33 -11.26 -5.50 -0.44
C ASN A 33 -10.59 -5.86 -1.77
N ASN A 34 -9.31 -5.51 -1.94
CA ASN A 34 -8.56 -5.71 -3.18
C ASN A 34 -7.05 -5.95 -2.90
N PRO A 35 -6.67 -7.17 -2.51
CA PRO A 35 -5.28 -7.51 -2.20
C PRO A 35 -4.33 -7.38 -3.39
N ASP A 36 -4.82 -7.56 -4.62
CA ASP A 36 -4.00 -7.41 -5.83
C ASP A 36 -3.60 -5.96 -6.08
N LEU A 37 -4.53 -5.03 -5.85
CA LEU A 37 -4.26 -3.59 -5.91
C LEU A 37 -3.19 -3.19 -4.89
N PHE A 38 -3.29 -3.70 -3.66
CA PHE A 38 -2.26 -3.49 -2.64
C PHE A 38 -0.88 -3.99 -3.10
N ILE A 39 -0.79 -5.19 -3.69
CA ILE A 39 0.49 -5.73 -4.19
C ILE A 39 1.06 -4.85 -5.31
N LYS A 40 0.23 -4.36 -6.22
CA LYS A 40 0.67 -3.44 -7.29
C LYS A 40 1.20 -2.13 -6.71
N MET A 41 0.42 -1.49 -5.83
CA MET A 41 0.78 -0.23 -5.19
C MET A 41 2.07 -0.35 -4.36
N SER A 42 2.19 -1.40 -3.55
CA SER A 42 3.37 -1.61 -2.69
C SER A 42 4.65 -1.84 -3.51
N LYS A 43 4.58 -2.60 -4.61
CA LYS A 43 5.71 -2.76 -5.54
C LYS A 43 6.11 -1.45 -6.19
N GLU A 44 5.14 -0.65 -6.61
CA GLU A 44 5.42 0.62 -7.28
C GLU A 44 5.95 1.68 -6.30
N MET A 45 5.43 1.68 -5.07
CA MET A 45 5.95 2.52 -3.99
C MET A 45 7.37 2.11 -3.60
N GLU A 46 7.66 0.81 -3.43
CA GLU A 46 9.03 0.34 -3.20
C GLU A 46 9.96 0.68 -4.36
N HIS A 47 9.49 0.60 -5.61
CA HIS A 47 10.26 1.02 -6.77
C HIS A 47 10.61 2.50 -6.68
N LYS A 48 9.64 3.37 -6.41
CA LYS A 48 9.87 4.82 -6.28
C LYS A 48 10.82 5.16 -5.14
N ILE A 49 10.70 4.50 -3.99
CA ILE A 49 11.58 4.75 -2.84
C ILE A 49 12.99 4.19 -3.09
N LYS A 50 13.11 2.92 -3.48
CA LYS A 50 14.41 2.23 -3.59
C LYS A 50 15.16 2.53 -4.88
N LYS A 51 14.46 2.76 -6.00
CA LYS A 51 15.08 2.98 -7.33
C LYS A 51 15.13 4.46 -7.68
N GLU A 52 14.05 5.21 -7.45
CA GLU A 52 14.02 6.65 -7.76
C GLU A 52 14.54 7.50 -6.58
N GLY A 53 14.77 6.91 -5.40
CA GLY A 53 15.22 7.64 -4.21
C GLY A 53 14.18 8.63 -3.69
N LYS A 54 12.91 8.50 -4.11
CA LYS A 54 11.84 9.41 -3.72
C LYS A 54 11.48 9.23 -2.26
N ASP A 55 11.14 10.35 -1.63
CA ASP A 55 10.62 10.35 -0.28
C ASP A 55 9.34 9.50 -0.19
N GLN A 56 9.16 8.80 0.93
CA GLN A 56 8.05 7.87 1.14
C GLN A 56 6.70 8.57 0.96
N MET A 57 6.57 9.82 1.40
CA MET A 57 5.35 10.59 1.26
C MET A 57 5.05 10.94 -0.21
N LEU A 58 6.07 11.31 -0.98
CA LEU A 58 5.98 11.61 -2.42
C LEU A 58 5.62 10.36 -3.22
N ALA A 59 6.30 9.25 -2.96
CA ALA A 59 6.02 7.97 -3.58
C ALA A 59 4.58 7.51 -3.31
N MET A 60 4.12 7.61 -2.06
CA MET A 60 2.75 7.29 -1.70
C MET A 60 1.75 8.18 -2.44
N MET A 61 1.97 9.49 -2.50
CA MET A 61 1.07 10.40 -3.22
C MET A 61 0.99 10.09 -4.71
N GLU A 62 2.13 9.83 -5.37
CA GLU A 62 2.15 9.46 -6.78
C GLU A 62 1.41 8.14 -7.06
N VAL A 63 1.66 7.13 -6.23
CA VAL A 63 1.00 5.82 -6.35
C VAL A 63 -0.50 5.94 -6.08
N SER A 64 -0.90 6.59 -4.98
CA SER A 64 -2.31 6.83 -4.66
C SER A 64 -3.02 7.61 -5.75
N LYS A 65 -2.37 8.61 -6.37
CA LYS A 65 -2.94 9.37 -7.49
C LYS A 65 -3.06 8.50 -8.75
N LYS A 66 -2.05 7.69 -9.05
CA LYS A 66 -2.07 6.76 -10.20
C LYS A 66 -3.18 5.72 -10.07
N TYR A 67 -3.35 5.15 -8.87
CA TYR A 67 -4.35 4.13 -8.57
C TYR A 67 -5.64 4.70 -7.99
N GLN A 68 -5.87 6.01 -8.07
CA GLN A 68 -7.00 6.67 -7.41
C GLN A 68 -8.35 6.07 -7.81
N LYS A 69 -8.53 5.75 -9.10
CA LYS A 69 -9.76 5.14 -9.61
C LYS A 69 -9.97 3.74 -9.04
N GLU A 70 -8.93 2.92 -9.07
CA GLU A 70 -8.96 1.54 -8.56
C GLU A 70 -9.15 1.52 -7.03
N LEU A 71 -8.55 2.48 -6.31
CA LEU A 71 -8.76 2.70 -4.88
C LEU A 71 -10.21 3.08 -4.59
N GLN A 72 -10.80 3.98 -5.38
CA GLN A 72 -12.20 4.38 -5.22
C GLN A 72 -13.16 3.22 -5.49
N GLU A 73 -12.86 2.39 -6.49
CA GLU A 73 -13.64 1.19 -6.78
C GLU A 73 -13.49 0.12 -5.70
N ALA A 74 -12.29 -0.05 -5.15
CA ALA A 74 -12.02 -1.01 -4.07
C ALA A 74 -12.56 -0.56 -2.70
N LEU A 75 -12.81 0.74 -2.50
CA LEU A 75 -13.29 1.30 -1.21
C LEU A 75 -14.76 1.72 -1.21
N LYS A 76 -15.42 1.68 -2.37
CA LYS A 76 -16.88 1.80 -2.51
C LYS A 76 -17.57 0.62 -1.84
#